data_AF-A0A514C419-F1
#
_entry.id   AF-A0A514C419-F1
#
_cell.length_a   1.000
_cell.length_b   1.000
_cell.length_c   1.000
_cell.angle_alpha   90.00
_cell.angle_beta   90.00
_cell.angle_gamma   90.00
#
_symmetry.space_group_name_H-M   'P 1'
#
loop_
_entity.id
_entity.type
_entity.pdbx_description
1 polymer ?
#
loop_
_entity_poly.entity_id
_entity_poly.type
_entity_poly.pdbx_seq_one_letter_code
_entity_poly.pdbx_strand_id
1 'polypeptide(L)'
;MRLIGKRSVASLVRWVLGFVNVFVTIGVVATGLLLLTSLVIPDFAAGLFDGLAQRPDNSGRALFMGERVTLLAAFLATASTWWILNRLRRIFLSVNRGDAFELANVGRLQAMGLGLIGVQVSAMILAFSTPRDVIATDFELDLGAWLGILIVFMLAEVFRQGSSMRDDQQMTV
;
A
#
# COMPACT_ATOMS: atom_id res chain seq x y z
N MET A 1 -7.44 14.49 29.53
CA MET A 1 -6.50 15.62 29.61
C MET A 1 -6.27 16.17 28.21
N ARG A 2 -6.66 17.43 27.97
CA ARG A 2 -6.42 18.16 26.70
C ARG A 2 -4.96 18.58 26.67
N LEU A 3 -4.11 17.82 25.98
CA LEU A 3 -2.75 18.20 25.70
C LEU A 3 -2.62 18.44 24.19
N ILE A 4 -2.15 19.65 23.86
CA ILE A 4 -1.62 20.10 22.56
C ILE A 4 -2.63 20.83 21.64
N GLY A 5 -2.48 22.17 21.63
CA GLY A 5 -2.59 23.09 20.49
C GLY A 5 -3.69 22.87 19.43
N LYS A 6 -4.68 23.76 19.46
CA LYS A 6 -5.70 24.01 18.42
C LYS A 6 -5.24 23.70 16.98
N ARG A 7 -5.76 22.61 16.43
CA ARG A 7 -6.20 22.41 15.03
C ARG A 7 -5.18 22.39 13.88
N SER A 8 -3.93 22.84 14.00
CA SER A 8 -3.06 22.92 12.80
C SER A 8 -2.50 21.55 12.36
N VAL A 9 -1.67 20.90 13.18
CA VAL A 9 -0.89 19.73 12.72
C VAL A 9 -1.78 18.50 12.45
N ALA A 10 -2.68 18.15 13.37
CA ALA A 10 -3.55 16.98 13.17
C ALA A 10 -4.55 17.17 12.02
N SER A 11 -5.03 18.40 11.80
CA SER A 11 -5.90 18.69 10.65
C SER A 11 -5.12 18.67 9.35
N LEU A 12 -3.90 19.22 9.35
CA LEU A 12 -3.01 19.22 8.20
C LEU A 12 -2.61 17.79 7.82
N VAL A 13 -2.18 16.96 8.77
CA VAL A 13 -1.87 15.54 8.54
C VAL A 13 -3.07 14.80 7.97
N ARG A 14 -4.28 15.02 8.51
CA ARG A 14 -5.50 14.42 7.98
C ARG A 14 -5.80 14.86 6.55
N TRP A 15 -5.59 16.14 6.24
CA TRP A 15 -5.82 16.69 4.91
C TRP A 15 -4.80 16.17 3.90
N VAL A 16 -3.51 16.17 4.25
CA VAL A 16 -2.42 15.60 3.43
C VAL A 16 -2.65 14.11 3.20
N LEU A 17 -2.97 13.33 4.24
CA LEU A 17 -3.28 11.90 4.07
C LEU A 17 -4.52 11.67 3.20
N GLY A 18 -5.53 12.55 3.30
CA GLY A 18 -6.70 12.52 2.42
C GLY A 18 -6.33 12.78 0.96
N PHE A 19 -5.56 13.84 0.72
CA PHE A 19 -5.06 14.22 -0.59
C PHE A 19 -4.23 13.10 -1.22
N VAL A 20 -3.20 12.61 -0.53
CA VAL A 20 -2.35 11.50 -0.98
C VAL A 20 -3.18 10.25 -1.29
N ASN A 21 -4.16 9.92 -0.45
CA ASN A 21 -5.04 8.77 -0.70
C ASN A 21 -5.87 8.93 -1.98
N VAL A 22 -6.31 10.13 -2.34
CA VAL A 22 -7.02 10.37 -3.61
C VAL A 22 -6.10 10.07 -4.79
N PHE A 23 -4.87 10.61 -4.78
CA PHE A 23 -3.88 10.32 -5.83
C PHE A 23 -3.59 8.82 -5.95
N VAL A 24 -3.39 8.13 -4.83
CA VAL A 24 -3.16 6.69 -4.83
C VAL A 24 -4.39 5.93 -5.34
N THR A 25 -5.60 6.37 -5.02
CA THR A 25 -6.83 5.75 -5.54
C THR A 25 -6.94 5.91 -7.05
N ILE A 26 -6.59 7.08 -7.59
CA ILE A 26 -6.50 7.31 -9.04
C ILE A 26 -5.48 6.35 -9.66
N GLY A 27 -4.31 6.17 -9.02
CA GLY A 27 -3.30 5.20 -9.45
C GLY A 27 -3.81 3.77 -9.48
N VAL A 28 -4.53 3.32 -8.43
CA VAL A 28 -5.14 1.98 -8.37
C VAL A 28 -6.16 1.80 -9.49
N VAL A 29 -7.02 2.79 -9.72
CA VAL A 29 -8.06 2.72 -10.76
C VAL A 29 -7.41 2.72 -12.15
N ALA A 30 -6.40 3.55 -12.38
CA ALA A 30 -5.69 3.61 -13.67
C ALA A 30 -4.96 2.30 -13.98
N THR A 31 -4.19 1.77 -13.01
CA THR A 31 -3.48 0.49 -13.17
C THR A 31 -4.43 -0.69 -13.29
N GLY A 32 -5.53 -0.68 -12.53
CA GLY A 32 -6.58 -1.70 -12.63
C GLY A 32 -7.32 -1.66 -13.97
N LEU A 33 -7.65 -0.48 -14.48
CA LEU A 33 -8.27 -0.31 -15.79
C LEU A 33 -7.33 -0.78 -16.90
N LEU A 34 -6.06 -0.39 -16.86
CA LEU A 34 -5.03 -0.87 -17.79
C LEU A 34 -4.93 -2.40 -17.81
N LEU A 35 -4.91 -3.01 -16.62
CA LEU A 35 -4.88 -4.46 -16.48
C LEU A 35 -6.12 -5.10 -17.12
N LEU A 36 -7.32 -4.60 -16.80
CA LEU A 36 -8.57 -5.12 -17.38
C LEU A 36 -8.62 -4.94 -18.90
N THR A 37 -8.22 -3.76 -19.41
CA THR A 37 -8.15 -3.48 -20.84
C THR A 37 -7.17 -4.43 -21.54
N SER A 38 -6.07 -4.82 -20.89
CA SER A 38 -5.14 -5.84 -21.43
C SER A 38 -5.77 -7.22 -21.60
N LEU A 39 -6.81 -7.59 -20.85
CA LEU A 39 -7.54 -8.84 -21.04
C LEU A 39 -8.56 -8.76 -22.19
N VAL A 40 -9.21 -7.61 -22.38
CA VAL A 40 -10.29 -7.44 -23.35
C VAL A 40 -9.77 -7.05 -24.74
N ILE A 41 -8.83 -6.12 -24.80
CA ILE A 41 -8.29 -5.54 -26.05
C ILE A 41 -6.76 -5.43 -25.93
N PRO A 42 -6.01 -6.51 -26.23
CA PRO A 42 -4.58 -6.57 -25.97
C PRO A 42 -3.76 -5.57 -26.79
N ASP A 43 -4.17 -5.25 -28.02
CA ASP A 43 -3.43 -4.34 -28.91
C ASP A 43 -3.53 -2.87 -28.47
N PHE A 44 -4.72 -2.45 -28.01
CA PHE A 44 -4.91 -1.10 -27.47
C PHE A 44 -4.16 -0.92 -26.14
N ALA A 45 -4.18 -1.94 -25.28
CA ALA A 45 -3.45 -1.91 -24.02
C ALA A 45 -1.93 -1.86 -24.23
N ALA A 46 -1.41 -2.54 -25.25
CA ALA A 46 0.00 -2.49 -25.62
C ALA A 46 0.42 -1.07 -26.04
N GLY A 47 -0.33 -0.42 -26.95
CA GLY A 47 -0.03 0.95 -27.37
C GLY A 47 -0.12 1.98 -26.23
N LEU A 48 -1.09 1.82 -25.32
CA LEU A 48 -1.21 2.67 -24.14
C LEU A 48 -0.06 2.47 -23.15
N PHE A 49 0.38 1.22 -22.94
CA PHE A 49 1.53 0.91 -22.10
C PHE A 49 2.83 1.44 -22.70
N ASP A 50 3.06 1.26 -24.01
CA ASP A 50 4.24 1.78 -24.71
C ASP A 50 4.29 3.32 -24.65
N GLY A 51 3.16 3.99 -24.80
CA GLY A 51 3.06 5.44 -24.63
C GLY A 51 3.39 5.92 -23.21
N LEU A 52 2.96 5.19 -22.18
CA LEU A 52 3.28 5.51 -20.77
C LEU A 52 4.73 5.16 -20.42
N ALA A 53 5.27 4.09 -20.99
CA ALA A 53 6.65 3.63 -20.79
C ALA A 53 7.66 4.36 -21.70
N GLN A 54 7.21 5.30 -22.52
CA GLN A 54 8.03 6.03 -23.51
C GLN A 54 8.81 5.10 -24.44
N ARG A 55 8.22 3.95 -24.80
CA ARG A 55 8.81 2.99 -25.73
C ARG A 55 8.56 3.40 -27.19
N PRO A 56 9.44 3.02 -28.13
CA PRO A 56 9.15 3.13 -29.56
C PRO A 56 7.87 2.35 -29.88
N ASP A 57 6.88 3.04 -30.45
CA ASP A 57 5.58 2.47 -30.80
C ASP A 57 5.75 1.34 -31.81
N ASN A 58 5.59 0.10 -31.35
CA ASN A 58 5.55 -1.08 -32.21
C ASN A 58 4.08 -1.40 -32.50
N SER A 59 3.46 -0.56 -33.33
CA SER A 59 2.07 -0.72 -33.77
C SER A 59 1.82 -2.15 -34.30
N GLY A 60 1.03 -2.94 -33.56
CA GLY A 60 0.65 -4.32 -33.92
C GLY A 60 1.20 -5.44 -33.03
N ARG A 61 1.88 -5.13 -31.91
CA ARG A 61 2.37 -6.13 -30.97
C ARG A 61 1.40 -6.34 -29.80
N ALA A 62 0.99 -7.58 -29.55
CA ALA A 62 0.22 -7.92 -28.35
C ALA A 62 1.11 -7.90 -27.09
N LEU A 63 0.54 -7.50 -25.94
CA LEU A 63 1.21 -7.59 -24.63
C LEU A 63 1.65 -9.03 -24.36
N PHE A 64 2.96 -9.24 -24.26
CA PHE A 64 3.53 -10.53 -23.90
C PHE A 64 3.24 -10.85 -22.44
N MET A 65 3.34 -12.14 -22.07
CA MET A 65 3.07 -12.60 -20.71
C MET A 65 3.89 -11.82 -19.66
N GLY A 66 5.15 -11.45 -19.98
CA GLY A 66 6.00 -10.65 -19.11
C GLY A 66 5.41 -9.28 -18.79
N GLU A 67 4.92 -8.54 -19.79
CA GLU A 67 4.36 -7.19 -19.60
C GLU A 67 3.05 -7.22 -18.81
N ARG A 68 2.24 -8.28 -18.99
CA ARG A 68 1.03 -8.50 -18.17
C ARG A 68 1.37 -8.76 -16.71
N VAL A 69 2.45 -9.49 -16.46
CA VAL A 69 2.94 -9.73 -15.09
C VAL A 69 3.48 -8.43 -14.48
N THR A 70 4.16 -7.59 -15.27
CA THR A 70 4.58 -6.24 -14.84
C THR A 70 3.38 -5.37 -14.46
N LEU A 71 2.32 -5.35 -15.28
CA LEU A 71 1.07 -4.63 -14.98
C LEU A 71 0.39 -5.16 -13.71
N LEU A 72 0.35 -6.49 -13.54
CA LEU A 72 -0.21 -7.12 -12.34
C LEU A 72 0.59 -6.75 -11.10
N ALA A 73 1.91 -6.72 -11.18
CA ALA A 73 2.75 -6.32 -10.06
C ALA A 73 2.58 -4.82 -9.73
N ALA A 74 2.50 -3.95 -10.74
CA ALA A 74 2.21 -2.53 -10.54
C ALA A 74 0.83 -2.30 -9.88
N PHE A 75 -0.18 -3.07 -10.29
CA PHE A 75 -1.50 -3.04 -9.65
C PHE A 75 -1.43 -3.50 -8.19
N LEU A 76 -0.77 -4.62 -7.90
CA LEU A 76 -0.59 -5.14 -6.54
C LEU A 76 0.16 -4.15 -5.64
N ALA A 77 1.23 -3.52 -6.14
CA ALA A 77 1.98 -2.51 -5.42
C ALA A 77 1.07 -1.34 -5.02
N THR A 78 0.38 -0.76 -6.02
CA THR A 78 -0.47 0.41 -5.82
C THR A 78 -1.67 0.10 -4.92
N ALA A 79 -2.31 -1.07 -5.09
CA ALA A 79 -3.41 -1.53 -4.25
C ALA A 79 -2.96 -1.77 -2.81
N SER A 80 -1.76 -2.33 -2.60
CA SER A 80 -1.17 -2.54 -1.28
C SER A 80 -0.87 -1.20 -0.60
N THR A 81 -0.29 -0.24 -1.32
CA THR A 81 -0.09 1.13 -0.81
C THR A 81 -1.41 1.80 -0.42
N TRP A 82 -2.44 1.69 -1.27
CA TRP A 82 -3.78 2.20 -0.96
C TRP A 82 -4.35 1.58 0.31
N TRP A 83 -4.24 0.26 0.44
CA TRP A 83 -4.68 -0.48 1.62
C TRP A 83 -4.01 0.03 2.89
N ILE A 84 -2.68 0.18 2.87
CA ILE A 84 -1.89 0.69 4.00
C ILE A 84 -2.36 2.10 4.37
N LEU A 85 -2.46 3.01 3.41
CA LEU A 85 -2.86 4.40 3.65
C LEU A 85 -4.26 4.50 4.25
N ASN A 86 -5.22 3.73 3.72
CA ASN A 86 -6.58 3.74 4.23
C ASN A 86 -6.67 3.22 5.68
N ARG A 87 -5.81 2.27 6.04
CA ARG A 87 -5.74 1.71 7.39
C ARG A 87 -5.04 2.65 8.36
N LEU A 88 -3.94 3.28 7.93
CA LEU A 88 -3.23 4.34 8.67
C LEU A 88 -4.16 5.52 8.98
N ARG A 89 -4.96 5.98 8.00
CA ARG A 89 -5.96 7.03 8.21
C ARG A 89 -6.96 6.67 9.30
N ARG A 90 -7.43 5.42 9.33
CA ARG A 90 -8.37 4.95 10.36
C ARG A 90 -7.75 4.91 11.76
N ILE A 91 -6.49 4.48 11.88
CA ILE A 91 -5.75 4.53 13.15
C ILE A 91 -5.54 5.99 13.60
N PHE A 92 -5.17 6.87 12.68
CA PHE A 92 -4.99 8.28 13.02
C PHE A 92 -6.31 8.93 13.54
N LEU A 93 -7.45 8.55 12.95
CA LEU A 93 -8.76 8.99 13.39
C LEU A 93 -9.20 8.42 14.75
N SER A 94 -8.80 7.21 15.13
CA SER A 94 -9.06 6.67 16.48
C SER A 94 -8.14 7.32 17.52
N VAL A 95 -6.85 7.47 17.21
CA VAL A 95 -5.87 8.14 18.08
C VAL A 95 -6.28 9.59 18.36
N ASN A 96 -6.73 10.34 17.34
CA ASN A 96 -7.18 11.72 17.52
C ASN A 96 -8.48 11.84 18.35
N ARG A 97 -9.24 10.74 18.50
CA ARG A 97 -10.40 10.65 19.40
C ARG A 97 -10.03 10.24 20.83
N GLY A 98 -8.75 10.01 21.09
CA GLY A 98 -8.23 9.59 22.40
C GLY A 98 -8.24 8.08 22.64
N ASP A 99 -8.59 7.29 21.62
CA ASP A 99 -8.76 5.83 21.74
C ASP A 99 -7.70 5.07 20.91
N ALA A 100 -6.45 5.22 21.32
CA ALA A 100 -5.31 4.62 20.61
C ALA A 100 -5.28 3.08 20.72
N PHE A 101 -5.68 2.54 21.88
CA PHE A 101 -5.60 1.11 22.23
C PHE A 101 -6.92 0.34 22.02
N GLU A 102 -7.75 0.78 21.09
CA GLU A 102 -8.92 0.01 20.69
C GLU A 102 -8.48 -1.32 20.02
N LEU A 103 -9.09 -2.45 20.37
CA LEU A 103 -8.85 -3.76 19.73
C LEU A 103 -8.97 -3.70 18.20
N ALA A 104 -9.85 -2.83 17.69
CA ALA A 104 -9.99 -2.58 16.25
C ALA A 104 -8.72 -2.03 15.60
N ASN A 105 -7.86 -1.33 16.35
CA ASN A 105 -6.58 -0.80 15.86
C ASN A 105 -5.49 -1.88 15.74
N VAL A 106 -5.55 -2.94 16.53
CA VAL A 106 -4.67 -4.12 16.40
C VAL A 106 -4.86 -4.78 15.04
N GLY A 107 -6.11 -5.10 14.70
CA GLY A 107 -6.45 -5.64 13.38
C GLY A 107 -6.19 -4.64 12.25
N ARG A 108 -6.02 -3.34 12.55
CA ARG A 108 -5.57 -2.33 11.59
C ARG A 108 -4.06 -2.41 11.35
N LEU A 109 -3.27 -2.54 12.40
CA LEU A 109 -1.82 -2.71 12.32
C LEU A 109 -1.42 -4.01 11.61
N GLN A 110 -2.04 -5.14 11.96
CA GLN A 110 -1.80 -6.43 11.28
C GLN A 110 -2.10 -6.34 9.78
N ALA A 111 -3.21 -5.69 9.41
CA ALA A 111 -3.58 -5.49 8.02
C ALA A 111 -2.60 -4.56 7.28
N MET A 112 -1.95 -3.62 7.95
CA MET A 112 -0.85 -2.84 7.34
C MET A 112 0.40 -3.69 7.14
N GLY A 113 0.73 -4.57 8.09
CA GLY A 113 1.82 -5.55 7.93
C GLY A 113 1.61 -6.43 6.70
N LEU A 114 0.39 -6.94 6.48
CA LEU A 114 0.04 -7.67 5.26
C LEU A 114 0.16 -6.81 3.99
N GLY A 115 -0.22 -5.53 4.05
CA GLY A 115 -0.02 -4.61 2.95
C GLY A 115 1.47 -4.41 2.60
N LEU A 116 2.33 -4.30 3.61
CA LEU A 116 3.78 -4.17 3.40
C LEU A 116 4.38 -5.43 2.75
N ILE A 117 3.90 -6.62 3.16
CA ILE A 117 4.24 -7.88 2.47
C ILE A 117 3.80 -7.82 1.01
N GLY A 118 2.59 -7.32 0.73
CA GLY A 118 2.07 -7.15 -0.64
C GLY A 118 2.99 -6.27 -1.51
N VAL A 119 3.54 -5.19 -0.95
CA VAL A 119 4.51 -4.33 -1.63
C VAL A 119 5.80 -5.09 -1.93
N GLN A 120 6.36 -5.82 -0.96
CA GLN A 120 7.59 -6.61 -1.16
C GLN A 120 7.41 -7.71 -2.21
N VAL A 121 6.28 -8.42 -2.16
CA VAL A 121 5.92 -9.45 -3.15
C VAL A 121 5.77 -8.82 -4.54
N SER A 122 5.15 -7.64 -4.65
CA SER A 122 5.04 -6.95 -5.95
C SER A 122 6.41 -6.56 -6.52
N ALA A 123 7.35 -6.10 -5.68
CA ALA A 123 8.71 -5.81 -6.09
C ALA A 123 9.46 -7.06 -6.56
N MET A 124 9.29 -8.19 -5.85
CA MET A 124 9.83 -9.49 -6.27
C MET A 124 9.28 -9.90 -7.64
N ILE A 125 7.96 -9.81 -7.85
CA ILE A 125 7.35 -10.18 -9.13
C ILE A 125 7.93 -9.31 -10.27
N LEU A 126 8.11 -8.01 -10.05
CA LEU A 126 8.73 -7.12 -11.05
C LEU A 126 10.16 -7.55 -11.40
N ALA A 127 10.95 -7.88 -10.38
CA ALA A 127 12.34 -8.31 -10.53
C ALA A 127 12.51 -9.58 -11.36
N PHE A 128 11.59 -10.55 -11.20
CA PHE A 128 11.65 -11.82 -11.92
C PHE A 128 10.95 -11.79 -13.29
N SER A 129 9.98 -10.89 -13.49
CA SER A 129 9.19 -10.83 -14.73
C SER A 129 9.75 -9.88 -15.78
N THR A 130 10.52 -8.88 -15.37
CA THR A 130 11.03 -7.84 -16.28
C THR A 130 12.44 -8.18 -16.74
N PRO A 131 12.70 -8.29 -18.06
CA PRO A 131 14.07 -8.43 -18.56
C PRO A 131 14.90 -7.21 -18.13
N ARG A 132 16.14 -7.45 -17.68
CA ARG A 132 17.05 -6.40 -17.16
C ARG A 132 17.32 -5.28 -18.17
N ASP A 133 17.10 -5.57 -19.44
CA ASP A 133 17.29 -4.68 -20.58
C ASP A 133 16.20 -3.60 -20.68
N VAL A 134 15.11 -3.74 -19.92
CA VAL A 134 13.91 -2.90 -19.99
C VAL A 134 13.77 -1.97 -18.78
N ILE A 135 14.03 -2.51 -17.60
CA ILE A 135 14.08 -1.76 -16.33
C ILE A 135 15.30 -2.29 -15.59
N ALA A 136 16.17 -1.40 -15.15
CA ALA A 136 17.22 -1.73 -14.18
C ALA A 136 16.57 -2.01 -12.82
N THR A 137 15.91 -3.16 -12.69
CA THR A 137 15.42 -3.67 -11.42
C THR A 137 16.58 -4.36 -10.70
N ASP A 138 17.39 -3.57 -10.01
CA ASP A 138 18.29 -4.08 -8.98
C ASP A 138 17.44 -4.50 -7.78
N PHE A 139 16.90 -5.71 -7.86
CA PHE A 139 16.19 -6.29 -6.74
C PHE A 139 17.20 -6.81 -5.72
N GLU A 140 17.35 -6.04 -4.65
CA GLU A 140 18.06 -6.46 -3.46
C GLU A 140 17.04 -6.86 -2.39
N LEU A 141 17.26 -8.01 -1.76
CA LEU A 141 16.46 -8.41 -0.61
C LEU A 141 16.75 -7.46 0.56
N ASP A 142 15.90 -6.44 0.70
CA ASP A 142 15.98 -5.49 1.80
C ASP A 142 15.54 -6.14 3.12
N LEU A 143 16.49 -6.73 3.83
CA LEU A 143 16.29 -7.29 5.16
C LEU A 143 15.75 -6.24 6.15
N GLY A 144 16.05 -4.96 5.95
CA GLY A 144 15.52 -3.86 6.74
C GLY A 144 14.01 -3.71 6.54
N ALA A 145 13.51 -3.80 5.31
CA ALA A 145 12.08 -3.78 5.03
C ALA A 145 11.36 -4.99 5.64
N TRP A 146 11.94 -6.19 5.54
CA TRP A 146 11.41 -7.40 6.18
C TRP A 146 11.38 -7.29 7.71
N LEU A 147 12.43 -6.76 8.32
CA LEU A 147 12.46 -6.47 9.75
C LEU A 147 11.38 -5.43 10.12
N GLY A 148 11.19 -4.40 9.31
CA GLY A 148 10.13 -3.41 9.49
C GLY A 148 8.74 -4.04 9.49
N ILE A 149 8.48 -5.00 8.60
CA ILE A 149 7.23 -5.79 8.59
C ILE A 149 7.05 -6.53 9.91
N LEU A 150 8.08 -7.24 10.37
CA LEU A 150 8.05 -7.97 11.65
C LEU A 150 7.80 -7.03 12.83
N ILE A 151 8.43 -5.86 12.83
CA ILE A 151 8.22 -4.83 13.86
C ILE A 151 6.75 -4.37 13.85
N VAL A 152 6.13 -4.17 12.69
CA VAL A 152 4.70 -3.79 12.62
C VAL A 152 3.80 -4.87 13.22
N PHE A 153 4.08 -6.15 12.96
CA PHE A 153 3.35 -7.26 13.58
C PHE A 153 3.58 -7.33 15.09
N MET A 154 4.83 -7.14 15.54
CA MET A 154 5.18 -7.08 16.95
C MET A 154 4.47 -5.93 17.65
N LEU A 155 4.43 -4.74 17.04
CA LEU A 155 3.69 -3.59 17.56
C LEU A 155 2.19 -3.90 17.64
N ALA A 156 1.61 -4.56 16.64
CA ALA A 156 0.20 -4.97 16.70
C ALA A 156 -0.07 -5.88 17.92
N GLU A 157 0.85 -6.82 18.19
CA GLU A 157 0.75 -7.73 19.33
C GLU A 157 0.91 -7.01 20.67
N VAL A 158 1.86 -6.07 20.78
CA VAL A 158 2.01 -5.23 21.98
C VAL A 158 0.77 -4.38 22.22
N PHE A 159 0.13 -3.87 21.16
CA PHE A 159 -1.13 -3.13 21.28
C PHE A 159 -2.29 -4.03 21.73
N ARG A 160 -2.29 -5.31 21.32
CA ARG A 160 -3.26 -6.31 21.80
C ARG A 160 -3.14 -6.51 23.31
N GLN A 161 -1.93 -6.72 23.81
CA GLN A 161 -1.67 -6.84 25.24
C GLN A 161 -1.97 -5.54 26.00
N GLY A 162 -1.64 -4.38 25.41
CA GLY A 162 -1.98 -3.08 25.98
C GLY A 162 -3.48 -2.84 26.08
N SER A 163 -4.27 -3.33 25.12
CA SER A 163 -5.74 -3.24 25.18
C SER A 163 -6.33 -4.09 26.29
N SER A 164 -5.85 -5.32 26.50
CA SER A 164 -6.36 -6.17 27.59
C SER A 164 -6.03 -5.59 28.96
N MET A 165 -4.83 -5.04 29.15
CA MET A 165 -4.46 -4.39 30.41
C MET A 165 -5.32 -3.15 30.72
N ARG A 166 -5.75 -2.40 29.69
CA ARG A 166 -6.65 -1.27 29.87
C ARG A 166 -8.04 -1.71 30.30
N ASP A 167 -8.56 -2.81 29.73
CA ASP A 167 -9.86 -3.34 30.08
C ASP A 167 -9.87 -3.85 31.53
N ASP A 168 -8.79 -4.52 31.96
CA ASP A 168 -8.61 -4.98 33.35
C ASP A 168 -8.61 -3.80 34.34
N GLN A 169 -7.93 -2.69 34.01
CA GLN A 169 -7.89 -1.49 34.85
C GLN A 169 -9.25 -0.78 34.98
N GLN A 170 -10.11 -0.87 33.97
CA GLN A 170 -11.44 -0.27 34.01
C GLN A 170 -12.44 -1.08 34.87
N MET A 171 -12.17 -2.37 35.13
CA MET A 171 -13.01 -3.20 36.00
C MET A 171 -12.68 -3.06 37.49
N THR A 172 -11.54 -2.44 37.84
CA THR A 172 -11.11 -2.26 39.24
C THR A 172 -11.53 -0.93 39.88
N VAL A 173 -12.23 -0.06 39.15
CA VAL A 173 -12.71 1.25 39.61
C VAL A 173 -14.23 1.23 39.79
#